data_AF-A0A425WKP6-F1
#
_entry.id   AF-A0A425WKP6-F1
#
_cell.length_a   1.000
_cell.length_b   1.000
_cell.length_c   1.000
_cell.angle_alpha   90.00
_cell.angle_beta   90.00
_cell.angle_gamma   90.00
#
_symmetry.space_group_name_H-M   'P 1'
#
loop_
_entity.id
_entity.type
_entity.pdbx_description
1 polymer ?
#
loop_
_entity_poly.entity_id
_entity_poly.type
_entity_poly.pdbx_seq_one_letter_code
_entity_poly.pdbx_strand_id
1 'polypeptide(L)'
;MKDRIDAIIRLSVKKVSWSWRWAVPIYYPGRDCVSLLLPLDLTEGEQPNIALVLEWTQSGRYIGQTILTAEMAYKDARLIARPGAEWLDACFVQ
;
A
#
# COMPACT_ATOMS: atom_id res chain seq x y z
N MET A 1 0.27 17.55 -12.97
CA MET A 1 0.86 16.26 -12.52
C MET A 1 0.58 16.00 -11.04
N LYS A 2 0.85 16.96 -10.14
CA LYS A 2 0.55 16.86 -8.71
C LYS A 2 -0.92 16.54 -8.41
N ASP A 3 -1.86 17.24 -9.06
CA ASP A 3 -3.30 17.06 -8.79
C ASP A 3 -3.81 15.65 -9.10
N ARG A 4 -3.21 14.99 -10.10
CA ARG A 4 -3.54 13.60 -10.46
C ARG A 4 -3.09 12.62 -9.37
N ILE A 5 -1.87 12.80 -8.85
CA ILE A 5 -1.35 11.97 -7.76
C ILE A 5 -2.19 12.18 -6.50
N ASP A 6 -2.52 13.43 -6.17
CA ASP A 6 -3.37 13.74 -5.02
C ASP A 6 -4.77 13.11 -5.15
N ALA A 7 -5.34 13.09 -6.36
CA ALA A 7 -6.61 12.42 -6.63
C ALA A 7 -6.52 10.90 -6.42
N ILE A 8 -5.46 10.26 -6.90
CA ILE A 8 -5.23 8.82 -6.74
C ILE A 8 -5.07 8.47 -5.26
N ILE A 9 -4.28 9.23 -4.50
CA ILE A 9 -4.12 9.03 -3.05
C ILE A 9 -5.47 9.17 -2.34
N ARG A 10 -6.27 10.19 -2.68
CA ARG A 10 -7.61 10.37 -2.08
C ARG A 10 -8.54 9.20 -2.38
N LEU A 11 -8.51 8.65 -3.60
CA LEU A 11 -9.29 7.47 -3.97
C LEU A 11 -8.85 6.24 -3.16
N SER A 12 -7.54 6.05 -2.98
CA SER A 12 -7.01 4.95 -2.18
C SER A 12 -7.37 5.07 -0.71
N VAL A 13 -7.25 6.27 -0.12
CA VAL A 13 -7.69 6.54 1.25
C VAL A 13 -9.19 6.29 1.41
N LYS A 14 -10.00 6.67 0.39
CA LYS A 14 -11.42 6.32 0.36
C LYS A 14 -11.59 4.80 0.35
N LYS A 15 -10.94 4.03 -0.53
CA LYS A 15 -11.05 2.55 -0.52
C LYS A 15 -10.71 1.95 0.86
N VAL A 16 -9.64 2.42 1.50
CA VAL A 16 -9.24 1.99 2.86
C VAL A 16 -10.29 2.35 3.92
N SER A 17 -10.91 3.53 3.82
CA SER A 17 -11.96 3.93 4.77
C SER A 17 -13.21 3.07 4.67
N TRP A 18 -13.48 2.48 3.49
CA TRP A 18 -14.60 1.56 3.28
C TRP A 18 -14.25 0.14 3.74
N SER A 19 -13.02 -0.32 3.51
CA SER A 19 -12.55 -1.61 3.98
C SER A 19 -11.07 -1.55 4.34
N TRP A 20 -10.77 -1.78 5.61
CA TRP A 20 -9.41 -1.77 6.15
C TRP A 20 -8.48 -2.76 5.43
N ARG A 21 -9.04 -3.83 4.82
CA ARG A 21 -8.29 -4.86 4.09
C ARG A 21 -7.54 -4.31 2.88
N TRP A 22 -7.90 -3.13 2.39
CA TRP A 22 -7.15 -2.45 1.33
C TRP A 22 -5.78 -1.98 1.79
N ALA A 23 -5.59 -1.67 3.08
CA ALA A 23 -4.28 -1.34 3.63
C ALA A 23 -3.60 -2.60 4.16
N VAL A 24 -2.44 -2.95 3.62
CA VAL A 24 -1.76 -4.21 3.97
C VAL A 24 -0.58 -3.93 4.89
N PRO A 25 -0.51 -4.54 6.09
CA PRO A 25 0.64 -4.39 6.96
C PRO A 25 1.87 -5.10 6.40
N ILE A 26 3.02 -4.45 6.52
CA ILE A 26 4.35 -5.00 6.22
C ILE A 26 5.27 -4.77 7.42
N TYR A 27 6.25 -5.66 7.58
CA TYR A 27 7.30 -5.47 8.56
C TYR A 27 8.55 -4.96 7.83
N TYR A 28 9.14 -3.87 8.31
CA TYR A 28 10.37 -3.30 7.76
C TYR A 28 11.54 -3.56 8.71
N PRO A 29 12.41 -4.56 8.42
CA PRO A 29 13.49 -4.96 9.33
C PRO A 29 14.51 -3.84 9.59
N GLY A 30 14.71 -2.93 8.64
CA GLY A 30 15.71 -1.86 8.76
C GLY A 30 15.39 -0.80 9.83
N ARG A 31 14.12 -0.67 10.24
CA ARG A 31 13.69 0.21 11.33
C ARG A 31 12.97 -0.53 12.46
N ASP A 32 12.90 -1.87 12.39
CA ASP A 32 12.18 -2.72 13.34
C ASP A 32 10.76 -2.20 13.61
N CYS A 33 10.01 -1.92 12.53
CA CYS A 33 8.69 -1.31 12.63
C CYS A 33 7.69 -1.90 11.64
N VAL A 34 6.41 -1.78 11.98
CA VAL A 34 5.30 -2.12 11.07
C VAL A 34 4.94 -0.88 10.26
N SER A 35 4.85 -1.06 8.95
CA SER A 35 4.36 -0.07 8.00
C SER A 35 3.09 -0.58 7.32
N LEU A 36 2.37 0.31 6.64
CA LEU A 36 1.18 -0.03 5.86
C LEU A 36 1.41 0.24 4.38
N LEU A 37 0.94 -0.65 3.52
CA LEU A 37 0.87 -0.45 2.09
C LEU A 37 -0.47 0.18 1.73
N LEU A 38 -0.42 1.36 1.12
CA LEU A 38 -1.57 2.00 0.50
C LEU A 38 -1.53 1.73 -1.02
N PRO A 39 -2.45 0.94 -1.57
CA PRO A 39 -2.48 0.67 -3.01
C PRO A 39 -2.73 1.96 -3.79
N LEU A 40 -1.95 2.23 -4.83
CA LEU A 40 -2.21 3.30 -5.79
C LEU A 40 -2.36 2.70 -7.19
N ASP A 41 -3.33 3.21 -7.94
CA ASP A 41 -3.53 2.88 -9.35
C ASP A 41 -3.14 4.08 -10.21
N LEU A 42 -1.99 3.97 -10.90
CA LEU A 42 -1.52 5.01 -11.83
C LEU A 42 -2.08 4.84 -13.25
N THR A 43 -2.72 3.71 -13.53
CA THR A 43 -3.10 3.25 -14.86
C THR A 43 -4.58 3.42 -15.18
N GLU A 44 -5.40 3.78 -14.19
CA GLU A 44 -6.86 3.90 -14.31
C GLU A 44 -7.54 2.57 -14.71
N GLY A 45 -6.82 1.45 -14.58
CA GLY A 45 -7.25 0.09 -14.93
C GLY A 45 -7.94 -0.66 -13.78
N GLU A 46 -8.33 0.06 -12.72
CA GLU A 46 -9.01 -0.42 -11.51
C GLU A 46 -8.16 -1.31 -10.58
N GLN A 47 -7.04 -1.85 -11.08
CA GLN A 47 -6.09 -2.67 -10.33
C GLN A 47 -4.86 -1.86 -9.92
N PRO A 48 -4.60 -1.70 -8.61
CA PRO A 48 -3.38 -1.06 -8.12
C PRO A 48 -2.13 -1.79 -8.58
N ASN A 49 -1.23 -1.09 -9.27
CA ASN A 49 0.03 -1.63 -9.76
C ASN A 49 1.23 -1.27 -8.86
N ILE A 50 1.05 -0.30 -7.96
CA ILE A 50 2.05 0.16 -7.02
C ILE A 50 1.45 0.35 -5.62
N ALA A 51 2.31 0.42 -4.62
CA ALA A 51 1.92 0.64 -3.24
C ALA A 51 2.77 1.73 -2.59
N LEU A 52 2.13 2.69 -1.95
CA LEU A 52 2.80 3.68 -1.11
C LEU A 52 3.00 3.10 0.29
N VAL A 53 4.26 3.04 0.74
CA VAL A 53 4.62 2.62 2.09
C VAL A 53 4.37 3.76 3.06
N LEU A 54 3.50 3.53 4.02
CA LEU A 54 3.11 4.45 5.07
C LEU A 54 3.72 4.02 6.40
N GLU A 55 4.44 4.93 7.05
CA GLU A 55 4.95 4.73 8.41
C GLU A 55 4.12 5.53 9.40
N TRP A 56 3.77 4.90 10.53
CA TRP A 56 3.11 5.60 11.63
C TRP A 56 4.12 6.45 12.41
N THR A 57 3.80 7.72 12.61
CA THR A 57 4.67 8.64 13.35
C THR A 57 4.11 8.98 14.73
N GLN A 58 5.00 9.40 15.65
CA GLN A 58 4.63 9.84 17.00
C GLN A 58 3.63 11.00 17.02
N SER A 59 3.53 11.76 15.91
CA SER A 59 2.55 12.83 15.74
C SER A 59 1.10 12.35 15.52
N GLY A 60 0.86 11.04 15.47
CA GLY A 60 -0.46 10.46 15.23
C GLY A 60 -0.88 10.47 13.76
N ARG A 61 0.11 10.49 12.84
CA ARG A 61 -0.12 10.58 11.39
C ARG A 61 0.72 9.56 10.63
N TYR A 62 0.20 9.12 9.51
CA TYR A 62 0.95 8.33 8.54
C TYR A 62 1.73 9.23 7.58
N ILE A 63 2.99 8.90 7.33
CA ILE A 63 3.84 9.56 6.35
C ILE A 63 4.22 8.55 5.26
N GLY A 64 4.02 8.93 4.00
CA GLY A 64 4.51 8.16 2.86
C GLY A 64 6.04 8.22 2.77
N GLN A 65 6.70 7.06 2.85
CA GLN A 65 8.15 6.95 2.82
C GLN A 65 8.68 6.67 1.41
N THR A 66 8.12 5.67 0.74
CA THR A 66 8.56 5.21 -0.58
C THR A 66 7.42 4.52 -1.33
N ILE A 67 7.61 4.26 -2.62
CA ILE A 67 6.67 3.52 -3.47
C ILE A 67 7.31 2.18 -3.84
N LEU A 68 6.53 1.12 -3.76
CA LEU A 68 6.88 -0.23 -4.18
C LEU A 68 6.04 -0.65 -5.38
N THR A 69 6.57 -1.54 -6.22
CA THR A 69 5.74 -2.27 -7.19
C THR A 69 4.84 -3.26 -6.44
N ALA A 70 3.73 -3.68 -7.04
CA ALA A 70 2.87 -4.72 -6.46
C ALA A 70 3.65 -6.01 -6.12
N GLU A 71 4.63 -6.39 -6.96
CA GLU A 71 5.51 -7.54 -6.69
C GLU A 71 6.31 -7.37 -5.39
N MET A 72 6.99 -6.23 -5.22
CA MET A 72 7.78 -5.95 -4.03
C MET A 72 6.89 -5.90 -2.79
N ALA A 73 5.75 -5.21 -2.90
CA ALA A 73 4.75 -5.11 -1.85
C ALA A 73 4.23 -6.50 -1.42
N TYR A 74 4.02 -7.42 -2.37
CA TYR A 74 3.57 -8.78 -2.07
C TYR A 74 4.64 -9.56 -1.28
N LYS A 75 5.91 -9.45 -1.68
CA LYS A 75 7.03 -10.09 -0.97
C LYS A 75 7.15 -9.58 0.46
N ASP A 76 7.06 -8.27 0.65
CA ASP A 76 7.17 -7.63 1.97
C ASP A 76 5.99 -7.98 2.89
N ALA A 77 4.77 -8.03 2.34
CA ALA A 77 3.58 -8.37 3.12
C ALA A 77 3.59 -9.81 3.63
N ARG A 78 4.20 -10.75 2.88
CA ARG A 78 4.36 -12.14 3.30
C ARG A 78 5.22 -12.34 4.54
N LEU A 79 6.02 -11.34 4.93
CA LEU A 79 6.80 -11.40 6.17
C LEU A 79 5.90 -11.44 7.40
N ILE A 80 4.73 -10.79 7.37
CA ILE A 80 3.76 -10.80 8.47
C ILE A 80 2.72 -11.90 8.25
N ALA A 81 2.08 -11.92 7.09
CA ALA A 81 0.98 -12.84 6.79
C ALA A 81 0.77 -13.02 5.29
N ARG A 82 0.05 -14.08 4.89
CA ARG A 82 -0.47 -14.14 3.51
C ARG A 82 -1.40 -12.93 3.30
N PRO A 83 -1.15 -12.05 2.32
CA PRO A 83 -2.04 -10.91 2.08
C PRO A 83 -3.44 -11.43 1.72
N GLY A 84 -4.45 -10.94 2.43
CA GLY A 84 -5.86 -11.21 2.13
C GLY A 84 -6.54 -10.09 1.33
N ALA A 85 -5.77 -9.11 0.87
CA ALA A 85 -6.28 -7.97 0.12
C ALA A 85 -6.52 -8.37 -1.34
N GLU A 86 -7.67 -7.97 -1.89
CA GLU A 86 -8.06 -8.32 -3.27
C GLU A 86 -7.05 -7.84 -4.33
N TRP A 87 -6.35 -6.74 -4.06
CA TRP A 87 -5.39 -6.14 -4.98
C TRP A 87 -3.98 -6.73 -4.88
N LEU A 88 -3.69 -7.54 -3.87
CA LEU A 88 -2.33 -8.02 -3.58
C LEU A 88 -2.33 -9.55 -3.48
N ASP A 89 -2.48 -10.22 -4.62
CA ASP A 89 -2.48 -11.69 -4.73
C ASP A 89 -1.36 -12.20 -5.65
N ALA A 90 -0.95 -13.45 -5.43
CA ALA A 90 0.14 -14.12 -6.13
C ALA A 90 -0.09 -14.23 -7.64
N CYS A 91 -1.35 -14.34 -8.10
CA CYS A 91 -1.66 -14.44 -9.52
C CYS A 91 -1.39 -13.16 -10.31
N PHE A 92 -1.34 -12.00 -9.65
CA PHE A 92 -1.12 -10.70 -10.30
C PHE A 92 0.36 -10.30 -10.34
N VAL A 93 1.22 -11.11 -9.71
CA VAL A 93 2.66 -10.94 -9.68
C VAL A 93 3.27 -11.98 -10.61
N GLN A 94 3.19 -11.75 -11.92
CA GLN A 94 3.87 -12.55 -12.95
C GLN A 94 4.97 -11.75 -13.62
#